data_AF-A0A6I9MZI9-F1
#
_entry.id   AF-A0A6I9MZI9-F1
#
_cell.length_a   1.000
_cell.length_b   1.000
_cell.length_c   1.000
_cell.angle_alpha   90.00
_cell.angle_beta   90.00
_cell.angle_gamma   90.00
#
_symmetry.space_group_name_H-M   'P 1'
#
loop_
_entity.id
_entity.type
_entity.pdbx_description
1 polymer ?
#
loop_
_entity_poly.entity_id
_entity_poly.type
_entity_poly.pdbx_seq_one_letter_code
_entity_poly.pdbx_strand_id
1 'polypeptide(L)'
;MQKCAEFRASRWSACSVSCGSGEQTRDVSCVGSGGMRLEETACSALSRPAAARTCTQPLCISTRPISTRPISWHLGDWGLCSRSCGSGSRERQVICSDRERNLYPVSECNAHQKPSTVERCNTQSCYSPQVVPSVQDSRGHDNTQTVFQPHSPDQST
;
A
#
# COMPACT_ATOMS: atom_id res chain seq x y z
N MET A 1 8.19 64.60 19.98
CA MET A 1 8.94 63.34 20.17
C MET A 1 8.11 62.21 19.58
N GLN A 2 8.23 61.95 18.26
CA GLN A 2 7.52 60.84 17.63
C GLN A 2 8.14 59.55 18.18
N LYS A 3 7.39 58.78 18.97
CA LYS A 3 7.86 57.45 19.39
C LYS A 3 7.88 56.59 18.13
N CYS A 4 9.07 56.30 17.62
CA CYS A 4 9.22 55.47 16.43
C CYS A 4 8.84 54.03 16.81
N ALA A 5 7.70 53.58 16.30
CA ALA A 5 7.27 52.19 16.31
C ALA A 5 7.57 51.60 14.93
N GLU A 6 8.05 50.36 14.88
CA GLU A 6 8.39 49.67 13.63
C GLU A 6 8.05 48.17 13.74
N PHE A 7 7.66 47.53 12.63
CA PHE A 7 7.50 46.09 12.59
C PHE A 7 8.85 45.38 12.45
N ARG A 8 9.20 44.58 13.45
CA ARG A 8 10.36 43.69 13.39
C ARG A 8 9.92 42.27 13.06
N ALA A 9 10.42 41.76 11.94
CA ALA A 9 10.20 40.38 11.53
C ALA A 9 11.42 39.51 11.85
N SER A 10 11.20 38.32 12.41
CA SER A 10 12.26 37.35 12.65
C SER A 10 12.69 36.64 11.36
N ARG A 11 13.67 35.74 11.48
CA ARG A 11 14.03 34.82 10.40
C ARG A 11 12.87 33.84 10.14
N TRP A 12 12.71 33.46 8.87
CA TRP A 12 11.76 32.42 8.47
C TRP A 12 12.11 31.08 9.09
N SER A 13 11.08 30.32 9.49
CA SER A 13 11.20 28.93 9.91
C SER A 13 11.59 28.01 8.74
N ALA A 14 11.93 26.75 9.04
CA ALA A 14 12.06 25.74 8.02
C ALA A 14 10.73 25.56 7.26
N CYS A 15 10.80 25.09 6.02
CA CYS A 15 9.59 24.78 5.25
C CYS A 15 8.80 23.69 5.98
N SER A 16 7.47 23.83 6.06
CA SER A 16 6.60 22.84 6.73
C SER A 16 6.65 21.44 6.10
N VAL A 17 7.16 21.35 4.87
CA VAL A 17 7.32 20.12 4.10
C VAL A 17 8.78 19.96 3.66
N SER A 18 9.20 18.72 3.42
CA SER A 18 10.48 18.38 2.81
C SER A 18 10.38 18.16 1.29
N CYS A 19 9.17 18.11 0.73
CA CYS A 19 8.90 17.98 -0.70
C CYS A 19 7.59 18.72 -1.06
N GLY A 20 7.44 19.13 -2.31
CA GLY A 20 6.24 19.82 -2.80
C GLY A 20 6.11 21.26 -2.32
N SER A 21 4.88 21.75 -2.25
CA SER A 21 4.57 23.11 -1.79
C SER A 21 4.21 23.10 -0.30
N GLY A 22 4.92 23.89 0.49
CA GLY A 22 4.61 24.10 1.90
C GLY A 22 4.63 25.58 2.29
N GLU A 23 4.69 25.83 3.59
CA GLU A 23 4.65 27.16 4.17
C GLU A 23 5.80 27.36 5.17
N GLN A 24 6.39 28.55 5.14
CA GLN A 24 7.31 29.05 6.17
C GLN A 24 6.63 30.16 6.95
N THR A 25 6.85 30.16 8.25
CA THR A 25 6.29 31.13 9.19
C THR A 25 7.39 31.93 9.88
N ARG A 26 7.09 33.17 10.30
CA ARG A 26 7.99 34.00 11.11
C ARG A 26 7.20 34.84 12.12
N ASP A 27 7.86 35.22 13.20
CA ASP A 27 7.31 36.16 14.19
C ASP A 27 7.40 37.59 13.62
N VAL A 28 6.29 38.33 13.71
CA VAL A 28 6.22 39.75 13.31
C VAL A 28 5.68 40.54 14.49
N SER A 29 6.53 41.40 15.04
CA SER A 29 6.27 42.10 16.30
C SER A 29 6.44 43.59 16.15
N CYS A 30 5.51 44.37 16.72
CA CYS A 30 5.68 45.82 16.83
C CYS A 30 6.74 46.12 17.90
N VAL A 31 7.76 46.90 17.56
CA VAL A 31 8.82 47.30 18.50
C VAL A 31 8.97 48.82 18.53
N GLY A 32 9.24 49.34 19.72
CA GLY A 32 9.50 50.76 19.95
C GLY A 32 10.99 51.11 19.91
N SER A 33 11.27 52.41 20.07
CA SER A 33 12.64 52.92 20.21
C SER A 33 13.35 52.22 21.38
N GLY A 34 14.41 51.46 21.10
CA GLY A 34 15.11 50.61 22.09
C GLY A 34 14.79 49.12 21.99
N GLY A 35 13.98 48.67 21.03
CA GLY A 35 13.76 47.25 20.73
C GLY A 35 12.75 46.54 21.65
N MET A 36 12.05 47.28 22.51
CA MET A 36 10.98 46.78 23.38
C MET A 36 9.74 46.44 22.56
N ARG A 37 9.13 45.27 22.81
CA ARG A 37 7.84 44.86 22.20
C ARG A 37 6.74 45.82 22.67
N LEU A 38 6.05 46.44 21.71
CA LEU A 38 4.90 47.31 21.92
C LEU A 38 3.61 46.57 21.58
N GLU A 39 2.50 47.14 21.99
CA GLU A 39 1.16 46.67 21.62
C GLU A 39 0.92 46.90 20.11
N GLU A 40 0.17 46.01 19.46
CA GLU A 40 0.07 45.97 18.00
C GLU A 40 -0.58 47.22 17.40
N THR A 41 -1.47 47.89 18.14
CA THR A 41 -2.08 49.15 17.68
C THR A 41 -1.05 50.27 17.49
N ALA A 42 0.08 50.22 18.18
CA ALA A 42 1.16 51.21 18.03
C ALA A 42 1.80 51.18 16.62
N CYS A 43 1.72 50.04 15.93
CA CYS A 43 2.19 49.87 14.54
C CYS A 43 1.04 49.74 13.54
N SER A 44 -0.23 49.93 13.94
CA SER A 44 -1.41 49.74 13.06
C SER A 44 -1.43 50.62 11.82
N ALA A 45 -0.78 51.78 11.87
CA ALA A 45 -0.60 52.69 10.74
C ALA A 45 0.52 52.27 9.77
N LEU A 46 1.29 51.23 10.09
CA LEU A 46 2.40 50.73 9.28
C LEU A 46 1.99 49.49 8.49
N SER A 47 2.64 49.25 7.35
CA SER A 47 2.41 48.04 6.57
C SER A 47 2.99 46.82 7.29
N ARG A 48 2.11 45.92 7.75
CA ARG A 48 2.51 44.69 8.42
C ARG A 48 3.20 43.73 7.43
N PRO A 49 4.45 43.31 7.68
CA PRO A 49 5.10 42.30 6.85
C PRO A 49 4.38 40.95 6.92
N ALA A 50 4.44 40.18 5.84
CA ALA A 50 3.85 38.83 5.81
C ALA A 50 4.45 37.94 6.92
N ALA A 51 3.59 37.30 7.71
CA ALA A 51 3.99 36.34 8.75
C ALA A 51 4.12 34.91 8.21
N ALA A 52 3.56 34.64 7.03
CA ALA A 52 3.65 33.37 6.33
C ALA A 52 4.08 33.61 4.87
N ARG A 53 4.81 32.66 4.30
CA ARG A 53 5.13 32.63 2.87
C ARG A 53 5.16 31.20 2.35
N THR A 54 4.80 31.03 1.08
CA THR A 54 4.94 29.75 0.40
C THR A 54 6.42 29.41 0.17
N CYS A 55 6.78 28.16 0.43
CA CYS A 55 8.07 27.58 0.06
C CYS A 55 7.84 26.41 -0.90
N THR A 56 8.70 26.31 -1.90
CA THR A 56 8.69 25.18 -2.84
C THR A 56 9.92 24.32 -2.56
N GLN A 57 9.68 23.05 -2.26
CA GLN A 57 10.67 22.00 -2.12
C GLN A 57 10.70 21.15 -3.40
N PRO A 58 11.67 20.23 -3.58
CA PRO A 58 11.64 19.26 -4.67
C PRO A 58 10.29 18.56 -4.73
N LEU A 59 9.79 18.22 -5.92
CA LEU A 59 8.52 17.52 -6.06
C LEU A 59 8.48 16.31 -5.12
N CYS A 60 7.32 16.06 -4.50
CA CYS A 60 7.06 14.82 -3.79
C CYS A 60 6.96 13.70 -4.82
N ILE A 61 8.10 13.29 -5.35
CA ILE A 61 8.18 12.09 -6.15
C ILE A 61 8.02 10.97 -5.13
N SER A 62 6.80 10.45 -5.04
CA SER A 62 6.62 9.10 -4.53
C SER A 62 7.32 8.19 -5.53
N THR A 63 8.60 7.92 -5.32
CA THR A 63 9.38 6.95 -6.10
C THR A 63 8.93 5.52 -5.82
N ARG A 64 7.65 5.31 -5.49
CA ARG A 64 6.99 4.04 -5.75
C ARG A 64 6.61 4.09 -7.23
N PRO A 65 7.40 3.45 -8.11
CA PRO A 65 7.05 3.41 -9.52
C PRO A 65 5.64 2.85 -9.68
N ILE A 66 4.93 3.23 -10.74
CA ILE A 66 3.65 2.63 -11.16
C ILE A 66 3.73 1.07 -11.30
N SER A 67 4.95 0.52 -11.25
CA SER A 67 5.31 -0.87 -10.93
C SER A 67 5.25 -1.23 -9.42
N THR A 68 4.26 -0.77 -8.65
CA THR A 68 4.09 -1.17 -7.23
C THR A 68 2.82 -1.94 -6.95
N ARG A 69 2.19 -2.52 -7.97
CA ARG A 69 1.27 -3.63 -7.77
C ARG A 69 2.12 -4.89 -7.82
N PRO A 70 2.42 -5.56 -6.69
CA PRO A 70 3.13 -6.83 -6.72
C PRO A 70 2.23 -7.83 -7.45
N ILE A 71 2.57 -8.10 -8.70
CA ILE A 71 1.95 -9.16 -9.51
C ILE A 71 2.65 -10.44 -9.10
N SER A 72 1.87 -11.42 -8.66
CA SER A 72 2.40 -12.70 -8.19
C SER A 72 1.45 -13.83 -8.48
N TRP A 73 1.92 -15.06 -8.32
CA TRP A 73 1.07 -16.23 -8.37
C TRP A 73 0.10 -16.23 -7.19
N HIS A 74 -1.18 -16.43 -7.49
CA HIS A 74 -2.19 -16.70 -6.47
C HIS A 74 -2.78 -18.10 -6.68
N LEU A 75 -2.98 -18.81 -5.56
CA LEU A 75 -3.39 -20.20 -5.49
C LEU A 75 -4.84 -20.28 -5.01
N GLY A 76 -5.67 -20.99 -5.77
CA GLY A 76 -6.98 -21.44 -5.28
C GLY A 76 -6.85 -22.68 -4.40
N ASP A 77 -7.93 -23.02 -3.73
CA ASP A 77 -8.00 -24.23 -2.92
C ASP A 77 -7.87 -25.49 -3.78
N TRP A 78 -7.36 -26.55 -3.16
CA TRP A 78 -7.36 -27.87 -3.77
C TRP A 78 -8.79 -28.41 -3.86
N GLY A 79 -9.15 -28.93 -5.03
CA GLY A 79 -10.34 -29.73 -5.21
C GLY A 79 -10.27 -31.05 -4.43
N LEU A 80 -11.38 -31.79 -4.47
CA LEU A 80 -11.43 -33.14 -3.91
C LEU A 80 -10.48 -34.07 -4.64
N CYS A 81 -9.96 -35.04 -3.90
CA CYS A 81 -9.13 -36.08 -4.47
C CYS A 81 -9.96 -36.99 -5.38
N SER A 82 -9.46 -37.35 -6.56
CA SER A 82 -10.17 -38.23 -7.50
C SER A 82 -10.51 -39.62 -6.93
N ARG A 83 -9.78 -40.05 -5.89
CA ARG A 83 -9.97 -41.33 -5.20
C ARG A 83 -9.92 -41.11 -3.70
N SER A 84 -10.70 -41.86 -2.92
CA SER A 84 -10.58 -41.81 -1.45
C SER A 84 -9.53 -42.77 -0.88
N CYS A 85 -8.87 -43.57 -1.73
CA CYS A 85 -7.68 -44.38 -1.42
C CYS A 85 -6.99 -44.82 -2.73
N GLY A 86 -5.79 -45.38 -2.64
CA GLY A 86 -5.09 -45.97 -3.77
C GLY A 86 -4.43 -44.94 -4.70
N SER A 87 -3.94 -43.84 -4.13
CA SER A 87 -3.23 -42.75 -4.83
C SER A 87 -4.07 -42.09 -5.92
N GLY A 88 -4.97 -41.21 -5.49
CA GLY A 88 -5.67 -40.29 -6.38
C GLY A 88 -4.86 -39.03 -6.69
N SER A 89 -5.51 -38.11 -7.39
CA SER A 89 -4.99 -36.79 -7.75
C SER A 89 -6.02 -35.72 -7.45
N ARG A 90 -5.57 -34.53 -7.05
CA ARG A 90 -6.41 -33.34 -6.89
C ARG A 90 -5.83 -32.17 -7.66
N GLU A 91 -6.70 -31.25 -8.04
CA GLU A 91 -6.36 -30.09 -8.87
C GLU A 91 -6.69 -28.79 -8.16
N ARG A 92 -5.91 -27.73 -8.41
CA ARG A 92 -6.16 -26.37 -7.93
C ARG A 92 -5.97 -25.35 -9.04
N GLN A 93 -6.57 -24.19 -8.87
CA GLN A 93 -6.37 -23.05 -9.77
C GLN A 93 -5.10 -22.28 -9.39
N VAL A 94 -4.34 -21.84 -10.40
CA VAL A 94 -3.13 -21.03 -10.24
C VAL A 94 -3.21 -19.87 -11.23
N ILE A 95 -3.41 -18.67 -10.71
CA ILE A 95 -3.64 -17.45 -11.51
C ILE A 95 -2.53 -16.43 -11.27
N CYS A 96 -2.27 -15.59 -12.27
CA CYS A 96 -1.38 -14.45 -12.15
C CYS A 96 -2.24 -13.20 -11.90
N SER A 97 -2.12 -12.61 -10.71
CA SER A 97 -2.95 -11.47 -10.32
C SER A 97 -2.23 -10.49 -9.41
N ASP A 98 -2.78 -9.29 -9.29
CA ASP A 98 -2.41 -8.34 -8.24
C ASP A 98 -3.29 -8.51 -6.97
N ARG A 99 -3.05 -7.67 -5.96
CA ARG A 99 -3.83 -7.66 -4.71
C ARG A 99 -5.30 -7.28 -4.88
N GLU A 100 -5.65 -6.60 -5.98
CA GLU A 100 -7.02 -6.21 -6.30
C GLU A 100 -7.74 -7.29 -7.15
N ARG A 101 -7.10 -8.46 -7.37
CA ARG A 101 -7.60 -9.57 -8.19
C ARG A 101 -7.72 -9.25 -9.68
N ASN A 102 -6.97 -8.25 -10.16
CA ASN A 102 -6.85 -8.03 -11.59
C ASN A 102 -6.03 -9.17 -12.19
N LEU A 103 -6.53 -9.77 -13.28
CA LEU A 103 -5.87 -10.88 -13.96
C LEU A 103 -4.82 -10.37 -14.95
N TYR A 104 -3.65 -10.99 -14.95
CA TYR A 104 -2.54 -10.66 -15.84
C TYR A 104 -2.10 -11.89 -16.65
N PRO A 105 -1.41 -11.68 -17.79
CA PRO A 105 -0.74 -12.75 -18.52
C PRO A 105 0.29 -13.46 -17.63
N VAL A 106 0.47 -14.76 -17.86
CA VAL A 106 1.45 -15.61 -17.14
C VAL A 106 2.87 -15.03 -17.17
N SER A 107 3.24 -14.31 -18.23
CA SER A 107 4.54 -13.67 -18.39
C SER A 107 4.91 -12.74 -17.24
N GLU A 108 3.93 -12.04 -16.65
CA GLU A 108 4.15 -11.08 -15.57
C GLU A 108 4.53 -11.75 -14.25
N CYS A 109 4.14 -13.02 -14.06
CA CYS A 109 4.46 -13.81 -12.87
C CYS A 109 5.68 -14.72 -13.05
N ASN A 110 6.28 -14.78 -14.25
CA ASN A 110 7.42 -15.67 -14.56
C ASN A 110 8.70 -15.33 -13.79
N ALA A 111 8.73 -14.20 -13.07
CA ALA A 111 9.78 -13.91 -12.10
C ALA A 111 9.91 -15.03 -11.03
N HIS A 112 8.82 -15.74 -10.75
CA HIS A 112 8.81 -16.92 -9.89
C HIS A 112 8.26 -18.14 -10.62
N GLN A 113 8.76 -19.33 -10.26
CA GLN A 113 8.32 -20.59 -10.83
C GLN A 113 6.80 -20.76 -10.64
N LYS A 114 6.10 -21.13 -11.72
CA LYS A 114 4.67 -21.41 -11.66
C LYS A 114 4.42 -22.60 -10.71
N PRO A 115 3.56 -22.44 -9.69
CA PRO A 115 3.20 -23.53 -8.77
C PRO A 115 2.48 -24.68 -9.47
N SER A 116 2.56 -25.87 -8.88
CA SER A 116 1.84 -27.05 -9.37
C SER A 116 0.34 -26.85 -9.33
N THR A 117 -0.34 -27.26 -10.41
CA THR A 117 -1.81 -27.27 -10.51
C THR A 117 -2.41 -28.62 -10.13
N VAL A 118 -1.57 -29.66 -9.97
CA VAL A 118 -1.97 -31.04 -9.67
C VAL A 118 -1.07 -31.62 -8.59
N GLU A 119 -1.63 -32.36 -7.65
CA GLU A 119 -0.86 -33.16 -6.69
C GLU A 119 -1.49 -34.52 -6.41
N ARG A 120 -0.68 -35.45 -5.88
CA ARG A 120 -1.16 -36.76 -5.43
C ARG A 120 -1.82 -36.63 -4.06
N CYS A 121 -2.89 -37.40 -3.86
CA CYS A 121 -3.64 -37.42 -2.61
C CYS A 121 -4.14 -38.83 -2.33
N ASN A 122 -4.53 -39.09 -1.07
CA ASN A 122 -5.10 -40.36 -0.63
C ASN A 122 -4.24 -41.59 -1.00
N THR A 123 -2.97 -41.57 -0.59
CA THR A 123 -1.97 -42.61 -0.88
C THR A 123 -2.15 -43.89 -0.08
N GLN A 124 -3.03 -43.89 0.93
CA GLN A 124 -3.39 -45.09 1.70
C GLN A 124 -3.95 -46.20 0.80
N SER A 125 -3.64 -47.44 1.16
CA SER A 125 -4.20 -48.62 0.50
C SER A 125 -5.73 -48.68 0.65
N CYS A 126 -6.39 -49.29 -0.34
CA CYS A 126 -7.82 -49.54 -0.29
C CYS A 126 -8.10 -50.88 0.40
N TYR A 127 -9.07 -50.88 1.33
CA TYR A 127 -9.58 -52.11 1.94
C TYR A 127 -10.60 -52.84 1.05
N SER A 128 -11.20 -52.13 0.09
CA SER A 128 -12.13 -52.68 -0.89
C SER A 128 -12.06 -51.91 -2.22
N PRO A 129 -12.58 -52.46 -3.33
CA PRO A 129 -12.64 -51.77 -4.61
C PRO A 129 -13.47 -50.47 -4.51
N GLN A 130 -12.94 -49.37 -5.03
CA GLN A 130 -13.67 -48.09 -5.08
C GLN A 130 -14.78 -48.16 -6.12
N VAL A 131 -16.03 -47.97 -5.69
CA VAL A 131 -17.21 -48.05 -6.57
C VAL A 131 -17.63 -46.68 -7.12
N VAL A 132 -17.17 -45.58 -6.51
CA VAL A 132 -17.42 -44.20 -6.98
C VAL A 132 -16.17 -43.31 -6.81
N PRO A 133 -15.87 -42.41 -7.77
CA PRO A 133 -14.93 -41.32 -7.54
C PRO A 133 -15.43 -40.41 -6.40
N SER A 134 -14.52 -39.72 -5.70
CA SER A 134 -14.97 -38.64 -4.79
C SER A 134 -15.38 -37.44 -5.64
N VAL A 135 -16.67 -37.34 -5.94
CA VAL A 135 -17.24 -36.24 -6.73
C VAL A 135 -17.48 -35.04 -5.81
N GLN A 136 -17.16 -33.82 -6.24
CA GLN A 136 -17.67 -32.62 -5.57
C GLN A 136 -19.19 -32.62 -5.64
N ASP A 137 -19.86 -32.48 -4.49
CA ASP A 137 -21.28 -32.21 -4.47
C ASP A 137 -21.52 -30.77 -4.96
N SER A 138 -22.00 -30.66 -6.20
CA SER A 138 -22.34 -29.39 -6.84
C SER A 138 -23.52 -28.67 -6.17
N ARG A 139 -24.26 -29.34 -5.27
CA ARG A 139 -25.43 -28.78 -4.58
C ARG A 139 -25.12 -28.21 -3.19
N GLY A 140 -23.89 -28.37 -2.69
CA GLY A 140 -23.50 -27.93 -1.34
C GLY A 140 -22.16 -27.18 -1.24
N HIS A 141 -21.34 -27.18 -2.29
CA HIS A 141 -20.10 -26.40 -2.28
C HIS A 141 -20.38 -24.97 -2.74
N ASP A 142 -20.40 -24.05 -1.78
CA ASP A 142 -20.52 -22.62 -2.04
C ASP A 142 -19.24 -22.11 -2.74
N ASN A 143 -19.23 -22.18 -4.07
CA ASN A 143 -18.12 -21.70 -4.91
C ASN A 143 -17.89 -20.19 -4.81
N THR A 144 -18.73 -19.45 -4.06
CA THR A 144 -18.55 -18.01 -3.85
C THR A 144 -17.36 -17.67 -2.93
N GLN A 145 -16.80 -18.66 -2.21
CA GLN A 145 -15.62 -18.49 -1.35
C GLN A 145 -14.29 -18.94 -1.96
N THR A 146 -14.14 -18.99 -3.29
CA THR A 146 -12.84 -19.30 -3.91
C THR A 146 -11.84 -18.15 -3.67
N VAL A 147 -11.21 -18.15 -2.49
CA VAL A 147 -10.26 -17.12 -2.07
C VAL A 147 -8.88 -17.51 -2.57
N PHE A 148 -8.43 -16.85 -3.62
CA PHE A 148 -7.10 -17.01 -4.16
C PHE A 148 -6.05 -16.39 -3.22
N GLN A 149 -5.24 -17.23 -2.57
CA GLN A 149 -4.20 -16.80 -1.63
C GLN A 149 -2.87 -16.52 -2.35
N PRO A 150 -2.09 -15.51 -1.92
CA PRO A 150 -0.76 -15.26 -2.49
C PRO A 150 0.17 -16.47 -2.31
N HIS A 151 0.90 -16.84 -3.35
CA HIS A 151 1.91 -17.88 -3.26
C HIS A 151 3.17 -17.38 -2.55
N SER A 152 3.53 -18.03 -1.44
CA SER A 152 4.83 -17.86 -0.78
C SER A 152 5.80 -18.95 -1.27
N PRO A 153 6.93 -18.59 -1.93
CA PRO A 153 7.89 -19.57 -2.46
C PRO A 153 8.63 -20.40 -1.38
N ASP A 154 8.56 -19.98 -0.11
CA ASP A 154 9.30 -20.57 1.02
C ASP A 154 8.75 -21.94 1.50
N GLN A 155 7.57 -22.38 1.04
CA GLN A 155 6.93 -23.63 1.53
C GLN A 155 7.02 -24.82 0.57
N SER A 156 7.91 -24.77 -0.43
CA SER A 156 8.11 -25.87 -1.38
C SER A 156 9.11 -26.88 -0.80
N THR A 157 8.69 -27.69 0.19
CA THR A 157 9.47 -28.86 0.67
C THR A 157 8.86 -30.14 0.14
#